data_AF-A0A5P9PIC8-F1
#
_entry.id   AF-A0A5P9PIC8-F1
#
_cell.length_a   1.000
_cell.length_b   1.000
_cell.length_c   1.000
_cell.angle_alpha   90.00
_cell.angle_beta   90.00
_cell.angle_gamma   90.00
#
_symmetry.space_group_name_H-M   'P 1'
#
loop_
_entity.id
_entity.type
_entity.pdbx_description
1 polymer ?
#
loop_
_entity_poly.entity_id
_entity_poly.type
_entity_poly.pdbx_seq_one_letter_code
_entity_poly.pdbx_strand_id
1 'polypeptide(L)'
;MPRKPTPPPPELDAVREVAGRLADAEAEVERLRAERDQALLVAKEAGATGEQLGAAANIDRRNVYPALEAARRAKNAPTPKDQP
;
A
#
# COMPACT_ATOMS: atom_id res chain seq x y z
N MET A 1 -19.83 43.26 9.09
CA MET A 1 -20.81 42.17 8.92
C MET A 1 -20.06 40.86 8.68
N PRO A 2 -20.42 39.75 9.33
CA PRO A 2 -19.80 38.45 9.07
C PRO A 2 -20.09 38.04 7.62
N ARG A 3 -19.07 37.65 6.86
CA ARG A 3 -19.27 37.13 5.50
C ARG A 3 -20.00 35.80 5.63
N LYS A 4 -21.16 35.67 4.97
CA LYS A 4 -21.79 34.35 4.80
C LYS A 4 -20.76 33.41 4.16
N PRO A 5 -20.57 32.18 4.68
CA PRO A 5 -19.73 31.20 4.01
C PRO A 5 -20.23 31.03 2.59
N THR A 6 -19.37 31.27 1.61
CA THR A 6 -19.68 30.96 0.22
C THR A 6 -19.81 29.45 0.12
N PRO A 7 -20.94 28.91 -0.38
CA PRO A 7 -21.05 27.47 -0.57
C PRO A 7 -19.96 27.00 -1.53
N PRO A 8 -19.41 25.79 -1.33
CA PRO A 8 -18.39 25.26 -2.20
C PRO A 8 -18.89 25.18 -3.65
N PRO A 9 -18.02 25.46 -4.63
CA PRO A 9 -18.39 25.38 -6.04
C PRO A 9 -18.73 23.93 -6.45
N PRO A 10 -19.76 23.72 -7.28
CA PRO A 10 -20.21 22.38 -7.70
C PRO A 10 -19.16 21.61 -8.51
N GLU A 11 -18.18 22.30 -9.10
CA GLU A 11 -17.03 21.68 -9.79
C GLU A 11 -16.21 20.77 -8.85
N LEU A 12 -16.29 20.98 -7.54
CA LEU A 12 -15.66 20.10 -6.55
C LEU A 12 -16.32 18.72 -6.48
N ASP A 13 -17.54 18.54 -6.96
CA ASP A 13 -18.19 17.22 -6.97
C ASP A 13 -17.47 16.27 -7.94
N ALA A 14 -17.09 16.76 -9.12
CA ALA A 14 -16.26 16.00 -10.05
C ALA A 14 -14.88 15.67 -9.45
N VAL A 15 -14.29 16.60 -8.69
CA VAL A 15 -13.03 16.36 -7.97
C VAL A 15 -13.20 15.27 -6.90
N ARG A 16 -14.27 15.32 -6.11
CA ARG A 16 -14.58 14.29 -5.09
C ARG A 16 -14.78 12.92 -5.73
N GLU A 17 -15.44 12.85 -6.87
CA GLU A 17 -15.65 11.59 -7.60
C GLU A 17 -14.33 10.99 -8.11
N VAL A 18 -13.45 11.80 -8.71
CA VAL A 18 -12.13 11.34 -9.16
C VAL A 18 -11.27 10.94 -7.96
N ALA A 19 -11.28 11.73 -6.89
CA ALA A 19 -10.54 11.44 -5.67
C ALA A 19 -10.99 10.14 -5.01
N GLY A 20 -12.29 9.84 -4.99
CA GLY A 20 -12.83 8.57 -4.50
C GLY A 20 -12.29 7.38 -5.28
N ARG A 21 -12.37 7.43 -6.61
CA ARG A 21 -11.83 6.37 -7.48
C ARG A 21 -10.33 6.19 -7.34
N LEU A 22 -9.59 7.28 -7.16
CA LEU A 22 -8.16 7.23 -6.91
C LEU A 22 -7.87 6.54 -5.56
N ALA A 23 -8.58 6.91 -4.50
CA ALA A 23 -8.41 6.31 -3.18
C ALA A 23 -8.70 4.80 -3.19
N ASP A 24 -9.75 4.37 -3.89
CA ASP A 24 -10.08 2.95 -4.04
C ASP A 24 -8.97 2.19 -4.79
N ALA A 25 -8.45 2.78 -5.87
CA ALA A 25 -7.36 2.19 -6.64
C ALA A 25 -6.04 2.14 -5.82
N GLU A 26 -5.75 3.18 -5.04
CA GLU A 26 -4.58 3.22 -4.15
C GLU A 26 -4.68 2.17 -3.04
N ALA A 27 -5.86 1.98 -2.45
CA ALA A 27 -6.10 0.94 -1.46
C ALA A 27 -5.88 -0.46 -2.05
N GLU A 28 -6.35 -0.70 -3.28
CA GLU A 28 -6.14 -1.97 -3.97
C GLU A 28 -4.67 -2.19 -4.34
N VAL A 29 -3.97 -1.15 -4.80
CA VAL A 29 -2.52 -1.22 -5.05
C VAL A 29 -1.76 -1.56 -3.78
N GLU A 30 -2.15 -0.99 -2.64
CA GLU A 30 -1.50 -1.26 -1.35
C GLU A 30 -1.75 -2.71 -0.89
N ARG A 31 -2.97 -3.23 -1.07
CA ARG A 31 -3.27 -4.65 -0.83
C ARG A 31 -2.40 -5.58 -1.68
N LEU A 32 -2.31 -5.31 -2.99
CA LEU A 32 -1.51 -6.10 -3.92
C LEU A 32 -0.01 -6.03 -3.63
N ARG A 33 0.49 -4.86 -3.18
CA ARG A 33 1.88 -4.71 -2.71
C ARG A 33 2.14 -5.57 -1.49
N ALA A 34 1.24 -5.56 -0.51
CA ALA A 34 1.38 -6.40 0.68
C ALA A 34 1.42 -7.90 0.33
N GLU A 35 0.57 -8.35 -0.59
CA GLU A 35 0.57 -9.74 -1.09
C GLU A 35 1.88 -10.12 -1.78
N ARG A 36 2.36 -9.26 -2.69
CA ARG A 36 3.66 -9.42 -3.35
C ARG A 36 4.78 -9.51 -2.32
N ASP A 37 4.78 -8.64 -1.33
CA ASP A 37 5.86 -8.56 -0.34
C ASP A 37 5.87 -9.81 0.57
N GLN A 38 4.71 -10.37 0.90
CA GLN A 38 4.61 -11.68 1.57
C GLN A 38 5.16 -12.81 0.68
N ALA A 39 4.84 -12.82 -0.61
CA ALA A 39 5.37 -13.81 -1.54
C ALA A 39 6.91 -13.71 -1.66
N LEU A 40 7.45 -12.48 -1.67
CA LEU A 40 8.89 -12.24 -1.65
C LEU A 40 9.55 -12.77 -0.37
N LEU A 41 8.89 -12.63 0.78
CA LEU A 41 9.39 -13.16 2.05
C LEU A 41 9.49 -14.69 2.02
N VAL A 42 8.45 -15.38 1.52
CA VAL A 42 8.46 -16.84 1.37
C VAL A 42 9.56 -17.29 0.41
N ALA A 43 9.69 -16.64 -0.74
CA ALA A 43 10.77 -16.93 -1.70
C ALA A 43 12.15 -16.67 -1.09
N LYS A 44 12.28 -15.64 -0.26
CA LYS A 44 13.53 -15.34 0.46
C LYS A 44 13.88 -16.42 1.48
N GLU A 45 12.90 -16.90 2.24
CA GLU A 45 13.05 -18.02 3.19
C GLU A 45 13.44 -19.33 2.47
N ALA A 46 12.98 -19.52 1.23
CA ALA A 46 13.38 -20.63 0.36
C ALA A 46 14.78 -20.47 -0.29
N GLY A 47 15.48 -19.36 -0.04
CA GLY A 47 16.85 -19.14 -0.48
C GLY A 47 17.03 -18.26 -1.73
N ALA A 48 15.98 -17.62 -2.24
CA ALA A 48 16.10 -16.73 -3.39
C ALA A 48 17.07 -15.55 -3.12
N THR A 49 17.81 -15.17 -4.16
CA THR A 49 18.72 -14.00 -4.11
C THR A 49 17.94 -12.70 -4.29
N GLY A 50 18.50 -11.58 -3.83
CA GLY A 50 17.86 -10.27 -4.02
C GLY A 50 17.66 -9.89 -5.48
N GLU A 51 18.49 -10.42 -6.39
CA GLU A 51 18.34 -10.20 -7.84
C GLU A 51 17.15 -10.97 -8.41
N GLN A 52 17.02 -12.25 -8.05
CA GLN A 52 15.87 -13.07 -8.45
C GLN A 52 14.56 -12.48 -7.93
N LEU A 53 14.56 -12.02 -6.68
CA LEU A 53 13.42 -11.36 -6.05
C LEU A 53 13.04 -10.06 -6.77
N GLY A 54 14.01 -9.19 -7.07
CA GLY A 54 13.78 -7.94 -7.81
C GLY A 54 13.22 -8.17 -9.21
N ALA A 55 13.81 -9.13 -9.93
CA ALA A 55 13.34 -9.51 -11.27
C ALA A 55 11.91 -10.07 -11.23
N ALA A 56 11.59 -10.96 -10.29
CA ALA A 56 10.26 -11.57 -10.18
C ALA A 56 9.18 -10.56 -9.77
N ALA A 57 9.50 -9.63 -8.86
CA ALA A 57 8.57 -8.60 -8.42
C ALA A 57 8.52 -7.37 -9.35
N ASN A 58 9.33 -7.34 -10.41
CA ASN A 58 9.49 -6.19 -11.29
C ASN A 58 9.82 -4.89 -10.51
N ILE A 59 10.74 -4.99 -9.55
CA ILE A 59 11.23 -3.85 -8.76
C ILE A 59 12.76 -3.77 -8.81
N ASP A 60 13.27 -2.56 -8.63
CA ASP A 60 14.71 -2.37 -8.46
C ASP A 60 15.22 -3.19 -7.25
N ARG A 61 16.38 -3.81 -7.39
CA ARG A 61 17.03 -4.62 -6.34
C ARG A 61 17.15 -3.85 -5.01
N ARG A 62 17.34 -2.54 -5.04
CA ARG A 62 17.42 -1.66 -3.85
C ARG A 62 16.11 -1.64 -3.06
N ASN A 63 14.98 -1.90 -3.71
CA ASN A 63 13.65 -1.89 -3.09
C ASN A 63 13.23 -3.26 -2.54
N VAL A 64 13.99 -4.32 -2.80
CA VAL A 64 13.70 -5.67 -2.29
C VAL A 64 13.80 -5.73 -0.76
N TYR A 65 14.82 -5.12 -0.17
CA TYR A 65 15.00 -5.18 1.29
C TYR A 65 13.91 -4.39 2.05
N PRO A 66 13.54 -3.15 1.64
CA PRO A 66 12.37 -2.47 2.19
C PRO A 66 11.07 -3.29 2.11
N ALA A 67 10.81 -3.97 0.99
CA ALA A 67 9.63 -4.83 0.81
C ALA A 67 9.63 -6.02 1.79
N LEU A 68 10.78 -6.69 1.96
CA LEU A 68 10.92 -7.78 2.92
C LEU A 68 10.70 -7.33 4.36
N GLU A 69 11.19 -6.14 4.73
CA GLU A 69 10.98 -5.57 6.06
C GLU A 69 9.51 -5.19 6.30
N ALA A 70 8.83 -4.63 5.29
CA ALA A 70 7.39 -4.39 5.36
C ALA A 70 6.60 -5.69 5.59
N ALA A 71 6.91 -6.75 4.84
CA ALA A 71 6.28 -8.06 5.01
C ALA A 71 6.54 -8.66 6.40
N ARG A 72 7.76 -8.55 6.93
CA ARG A 72 8.12 -9.03 8.28
C ARG A 72 7.34 -8.28 9.36
N ARG A 73 7.23 -6.96 9.26
CA ARG A 73 6.44 -6.16 10.20
C ARG A 73 4.96 -6.55 10.16
N ALA A 74 4.41 -6.74 8.96
CA ALA A 74 3.03 -7.19 8.81
C ALA A 74 2.80 -8.60 9.40
N LYS A 75 3.76 -9.53 9.23
CA LYS A 75 3.71 -10.87 9.84
C LYS A 75 3.77 -10.84 11.37
N ASN A 76 4.48 -9.87 11.94
CA ASN A 76 4.68 -9.73 13.38
C ASN A 76 3.71 -8.72 14.04
N ALA A 77 2.83 -8.08 13.29
CA ALA A 77 1.86 -7.15 13.84
C ALA A 77 0.84 -7.91 14.70
N PRO A 78 0.51 -7.43 15.92
CA PRO A 78 -0.49 -8.08 16.75
C PRO A 78 -1.84 -8.08 16.02
N THR A 79 -2.43 -9.27 15.85
CA THR A 79 -3.78 -9.39 15.30
C THR A 79 -4.77 -8.66 16.21
N PRO A 80 -5.79 -7.93 15.69
CA PRO A 80 -6.73 -7.14 16.48
C PRO A 80 -7.71 -7.94 17.37
N LYS A 81 -7.32 -9.12 17.86
CA LYS A 81 -8.16 -9.97 18.73
C LYS A 81 -7.99 -9.73 20.23
N ASP A 82 -7.16 -8.76 20.63
CA ASP A 82 -6.87 -8.45 22.04
C ASP A 82 -7.10 -6.96 22.41
N GLN A 83 -8.03 -6.26 21.76
CA GLN A 83 -8.47 -4.96 22.27
C GLN A 83 -9.64 -5.16 23.26
N PRO A 84 -9.53 -4.70 24.52
CA PRO A 84 -10.56 -4.84 25.55
C PRO A 84 -11.83 -4.03 25.23
#